data_AF-A0A183AEE7-F1
#
_entry.id   AF-A0A183AEE7-F1
#
_cell.length_a   1.000
_cell.length_b   1.000
_cell.length_c   1.000
_cell.angle_alpha   90.00
_cell.angle_beta   90.00
_cell.angle_gamma   90.00
#
_symmetry.space_group_name_H-M   'P 1'
#
loop_
_entity.id
_entity.type
_entity.pdbx_description
1 polymer ?
#
loop_
_entity_poly.entity_id
_entity_poly.type
_entity_poly.pdbx_seq_one_letter_code
_entity_poly.pdbx_strand_id
1 'polypeptide(L)'
;MCSVGLFRQLKQVKDPIVFRGINKYIKFRTKLALLEARIKFIDECVTKSEFPKQYWTLLRRNRVNMTSAILRRLALNERDTCNHIVDLERNYVTSACVLDDLSPTERKSFRIMFSRSHPNHAASAS
;
A
#
# COMPACT_ATOMS: atom_id res chain seq x y z
N MET A 1 2.73 -15.79 -29.69
CA MET A 1 3.34 -14.46 -29.45
C MET A 1 3.11 -14.11 -27.98
N CYS A 2 4.17 -13.95 -27.19
CA CYS A 2 4.00 -13.59 -25.77
C CYS A 2 3.47 -12.15 -25.67
N SER A 3 2.33 -11.99 -25.01
CA SER A 3 1.75 -10.69 -24.68
C SER A 3 2.82 -9.81 -24.00
N VAL A 4 3.12 -8.65 -24.61
CA VAL A 4 4.04 -7.68 -24.04
C VAL A 4 3.36 -7.07 -22.81
N GLY A 5 3.95 -7.22 -21.63
CA GLY A 5 3.37 -6.70 -20.39
C GLY A 5 3.13 -5.18 -20.45
N LEU A 6 2.03 -4.72 -19.85
CA LEU A 6 1.56 -3.33 -19.91
C LEU A 6 2.66 -2.31 -19.60
N PHE A 7 3.50 -2.55 -18.59
CA PHE A 7 4.62 -1.65 -18.25
C PHE A 7 5.66 -1.53 -19.36
N ARG A 8 5.94 -2.63 -20.06
CA ARG A 8 6.89 -2.64 -21.17
C ARG A 8 6.32 -1.89 -22.37
N GLN A 9 5.02 -2.01 -22.62
CA GLN A 9 4.31 -1.22 -23.63
C GLN A 9 4.32 0.28 -23.27
N LEU A 10 3.92 0.64 -22.06
CA LEU A 10 3.89 2.03 -21.61
C LEU A 10 5.29 2.68 -21.63
N LYS A 11 6.34 1.93 -21.27
CA LYS A 11 7.72 2.41 -21.34
C LYS A 11 8.18 2.73 -22.76
N GLN A 12 7.66 2.02 -23.76
CA GLN A 12 8.03 2.20 -25.17
C GLN A 12 7.22 3.30 -25.84
N VAL A 13 5.94 3.45 -25.48
CA VAL A 13 4.99 4.30 -26.20
C VAL A 13 4.84 5.68 -25.55
N LYS A 14 5.06 5.82 -24.24
CA LYS A 14 4.85 7.09 -23.53
C LYS A 14 6.13 7.91 -23.39
N ASP A 15 5.92 9.22 -23.31
CA ASP A 15 6.98 10.16 -22.94
C ASP A 15 7.66 9.73 -21.62
N PRO A 16 8.99 9.82 -21.50
CA PRO A 16 9.71 9.47 -20.28
C PRO A 16 9.21 10.18 -19.01
N ILE A 17 8.68 11.41 -19.12
CA ILE A 17 8.08 12.18 -18.03
C ILE A 17 6.79 11.50 -17.56
N VAL A 18 5.91 11.13 -18.50
CA VAL A 18 4.66 10.41 -18.21
C VAL A 18 4.96 9.05 -17.57
N PHE A 19 5.90 8.29 -18.14
CA PHE A 19 6.30 6.99 -17.56
C PHE A 19 6.91 7.13 -16.16
N ARG A 20 7.68 8.20 -15.89
CA ARG A 20 8.20 8.50 -14.56
C ARG A 20 7.07 8.85 -13.58
N GLY A 21 6.08 9.62 -14.02
CA GLY A 21 4.89 9.92 -13.21
C GLY A 21 4.09 8.67 -12.87
N ILE A 22 3.90 7.74 -13.82
CA ILE A 22 3.27 6.44 -13.57
C ILE A 22 4.05 5.65 -12.50
N ASN A 23 5.38 5.58 -12.60
CA ASN A 23 6.21 4.94 -11.57
C ASN A 23 6.05 5.60 -10.19
N LYS A 24 5.96 6.94 -10.16
CA LYS A 24 5.72 7.71 -8.93
C LYS A 24 4.36 7.36 -8.32
N TYR A 25 3.32 7.28 -9.15
CA TYR A 25 1.98 6.87 -8.73
C TYR A 25 1.98 5.50 -8.06
N ILE A 26 2.58 4.51 -8.71
CA ILE A 26 2.62 3.13 -8.20
C ILE A 26 3.37 3.08 -6.89
N LYS A 27 4.52 3.74 -6.81
CA LYS A 27 5.33 3.81 -5.60
C LYS A 27 4.51 4.33 -4.43
N PHE A 28 3.78 5.43 -4.60
CA PHE A 28 2.98 6.00 -3.52
C PHE A 28 1.76 5.15 -3.19
N ARG A 29 1.06 4.60 -4.19
CA ARG A 29 -0.08 3.71 -3.94
C ARG A 29 0.34 2.45 -3.17
N THR A 30 1.45 1.81 -3.55
CA THR A 30 1.96 0.63 -2.84
C THR A 30 2.39 0.96 -1.42
N LYS A 31 3.08 2.10 -1.21
CA LYS A 31 3.44 2.55 0.14
C LYS A 31 2.21 2.82 1.00
N LEU A 32 1.20 3.48 0.44
CA LEU A 32 -0.06 3.76 1.13
C LEU A 32 -0.79 2.46 1.49
N ALA A 33 -0.94 1.54 0.54
CA ALA A 33 -1.58 0.24 0.79
C ALA A 33 -0.87 -0.58 1.87
N LEU A 34 0.47 -0.58 1.87
CA LEU A 34 1.26 -1.25 2.91
C LEU A 34 1.03 -0.61 4.28
N LEU A 35 0.97 0.72 4.34
CA LEU A 35 0.75 1.45 5.58
C LEU A 35 -0.69 1.23 6.11
N GLU A 36 -1.70 1.30 5.25
CA GLU A 36 -3.11 0.98 5.56
C GLU A 36 -3.22 -0.44 6.14
N ALA A 37 -2.62 -1.43 5.49
CA ALA A 37 -2.60 -2.80 5.97
C ALA A 37 -1.90 -2.94 7.32
N ARG A 38 -0.81 -2.21 7.54
CA ARG A 38 -0.06 -2.21 8.80
C ARG A 38 -0.86 -1.58 9.94
N ILE A 39 -1.51 -0.45 9.70
CA ILE A 39 -2.39 0.21 10.68
C ILE A 39 -3.53 -0.73 11.05
N LYS A 40 -4.21 -1.30 10.06
CA LYS A 40 -5.30 -2.28 10.30
C LYS A 40 -4.83 -3.46 11.13
N PHE A 41 -3.66 -4.02 10.79
CA PHE A 41 -3.07 -5.12 11.55
C PHE A 41 -2.81 -4.74 13.02
N ILE A 42 -2.25 -3.55 13.26
CA ILE A 42 -1.97 -3.04 14.61
C ILE A 42 -3.28 -2.83 15.38
N ASP A 43 -4.29 -2.21 14.76
CA ASP A 43 -5.60 -1.97 15.36
C ASP A 43 -6.28 -3.29 15.75
N GLU A 44 -6.18 -4.32 14.90
CA GLU A 44 -6.67 -5.66 15.22
C GLU A 44 -5.92 -6.27 16.40
N CYS A 45 -4.59 -6.13 16.46
CA CYS A 45 -3.78 -6.64 17.58
C CYS A 45 -4.13 -5.94 18.89
N VAL A 46 -4.35 -4.62 18.88
CA VAL A 46 -4.75 -3.85 20.06
C VAL A 46 -6.16 -4.22 20.50
N THR A 47 -7.10 -4.32 19.56
CA THR A 47 -8.51 -4.62 19.84
C THR A 47 -8.68 -6.02 20.42
N LYS A 48 -8.00 -7.01 19.82
CA LYS A 48 -8.06 -8.41 20.27
C LYS A 48 -7.10 -8.72 21.42
N SER A 49 -6.18 -7.80 21.74
CA SER A 49 -5.06 -8.04 22.66
C SER A 49 -4.21 -9.26 22.27
N GLU A 50 -4.12 -9.56 20.98
CA GLU A 50 -3.46 -10.74 20.43
C GLU A 50 -2.51 -10.36 19.30
N PHE A 51 -1.29 -10.89 19.33
CA PHE A 51 -0.38 -10.86 18.19
C PHE A 51 -0.38 -12.22 17.48
N PRO A 52 -0.07 -12.26 16.17
CA PRO A 52 0.14 -13.52 15.48
C PRO A 52 1.16 -14.41 16.20
N LYS A 53 0.89 -15.72 16.23
CA LYS A 53 1.72 -16.72 16.90
C LYS A 53 3.21 -16.66 16.52
N GLN A 54 3.53 -16.25 15.29
CA GLN A 54 4.90 -16.09 14.81
C GLN A 54 5.66 -14.98 15.56
N TYR A 55 5.01 -13.85 15.83
CA TYR A 55 5.58 -12.75 16.62
C TYR A 55 5.88 -13.21 18.05
N TRP A 56 4.92 -13.87 18.70
CA TRP A 56 5.13 -14.47 20.01
C TRP A 56 6.28 -15.47 20.05
N THR A 57 6.49 -16.20 18.96
CA THR A 57 7.60 -17.17 18.84
C THR A 57 8.94 -16.45 18.74
N LEU A 58 9.04 -15.41 17.92
CA LEU A 58 10.24 -14.58 17.81
C LEU A 58 10.61 -13.92 19.14
N LEU A 59 9.63 -13.38 19.85
CA LEU A 59 9.86 -12.62 21.08
C LEU A 59 10.30 -13.55 22.23
N ARG A 60 9.68 -14.74 22.34
CA ARG A 60 10.13 -15.78 23.26
C ARG A 60 11.54 -16.30 22.94
N ARG A 61 11.88 -16.51 21.66
CA ARG A 61 13.23 -16.93 21.24
C ARG A 61 14.30 -15.92 21.65
N ASN A 62 13.96 -14.64 21.64
CA ASN A 62 14.86 -13.56 22.05
C ASN A 62 14.78 -13.25 23.56
N ARG A 63 14.13 -14.11 24.37
CA ARG A 63 13.95 -13.92 25.83
C ARG A 63 13.33 -12.58 26.22
N VAL A 64 12.53 -12.00 25.33
CA VAL A 64 11.79 -10.76 25.60
C VAL A 64 10.52 -11.14 26.37
N ASN A 65 10.45 -10.75 27.63
CA ASN A 65 9.23 -10.86 28.43
C ASN A 65 8.23 -9.79 27.99
N MET A 66 7.41 -10.12 27.00
CA MET A 66 6.33 -9.24 26.57
C MET A 66 5.09 -9.40 27.46
N THR A 67 4.75 -8.34 28.17
CA THR A 67 3.43 -8.17 28.80
C THR A 67 2.45 -7.55 27.82
N SER A 68 1.14 -7.68 28.07
CA SER A 68 0.10 -7.00 27.28
C SER A 68 0.29 -5.48 27.26
N ALA A 69 0.81 -4.90 28.35
CA ALA A 69 1.10 -3.48 28.46
C ALA A 69 2.24 -3.04 27.52
N ILE A 70 3.34 -3.80 27.45
CA ILE A 70 4.46 -3.53 26.53
C ILE A 70 3.97 -3.64 25.09
N LEU A 71 3.15 -4.64 24.80
CA LEU A 71 2.56 -4.84 23.48
C LEU A 71 1.67 -3.70 23.03
N ARG A 72 0.78 -3.24 23.91
CA ARG A 72 -0.09 -2.10 23.65
C ARG A 72 0.73 -0.84 23.39
N ARG A 73 1.79 -0.61 24.16
CA ARG A 73 2.71 0.51 23.96
C ARG A 73 3.45 0.45 22.64
N LEU A 74 3.94 -0.73 22.23
CA LEU A 74 4.61 -0.91 20.93
C LEU A 74 3.65 -0.65 19.77
N ALA A 75 2.42 -1.14 19.87
CA ALA A 75 1.38 -0.88 18.89
C ALA A 75 1.07 0.62 18.76
N LEU A 76 0.94 1.33 19.88
CA LEU A 76 0.70 2.78 19.89
C LEU A 76 1.88 3.55 19.30
N ASN A 77 3.12 3.24 19.69
CA ASN A 77 4.31 3.88 19.13
C ASN A 77 4.43 3.65 17.61
N GLU A 78 4.10 2.44 17.15
CA GLU A 78 4.11 2.14 15.71
C GLU A 78 3.01 2.91 14.98
N ARG A 79 1.85 3.13 15.61
CA ARG A 79 0.79 3.98 15.07
C ARG A 79 1.25 5.44 14.97
N ASP A 80 1.91 5.97 16.00
CA ASP A 80 2.40 7.36 16.01
C ASP A 80 3.49 7.59 14.94
N THR A 81 4.30 6.58 14.62
CA THR A 81 5.26 6.67 13.51
C THR A 81 4.60 6.60 12.13
N CYS A 82 3.36 6.15 12.04
CA CYS A 82 2.55 6.17 10.82
C CYS A 82 1.93 7.56 10.51
N ASN A 83 2.23 8.60 11.29
CA ASN A 83 1.71 9.98 11.09
C ASN A 83 2.02 10.60 9.71
N HIS A 84 2.98 10.03 8.97
CA HIS A 84 3.29 10.43 7.59
C HIS A 84 2.28 9.90 6.54
N ILE A 85 1.19 9.26 6.97
CA ILE A 85 0.13 8.78 6.06
C ILE A 85 -0.47 9.92 5.24
N VAL A 86 -0.71 11.09 5.85
CA VAL A 86 -1.26 12.27 5.17
C VAL A 86 -0.36 12.71 4.02
N ASP A 87 0.96 12.65 4.20
CA ASP A 87 1.90 12.98 3.13
C ASP A 87 1.90 11.93 2.02
N LEU A 88 1.74 10.64 2.35
CA LEU A 88 1.59 9.58 1.35
C LEU A 88 0.30 9.70 0.57
N GLU A 89 -0.82 10.04 1.22
CA GLU A 89 -2.11 10.30 0.59
C GLU A 89 -2.02 11.50 -0.36
N ARG A 90 -1.46 12.62 0.10
CA ARG A 90 -1.22 13.79 -0.75
C ARG A 90 -0.38 13.43 -1.97
N ASN A 91 0.75 12.75 -1.76
CA ASN A 91 1.63 12.33 -2.86
C ASN A 91 0.94 11.36 -3.83
N TYR A 92 0.12 10.44 -3.32
CA TYR A 92 -0.71 9.54 -4.11
C TYR A 92 -1.70 10.33 -4.98
N VAL A 93 -2.49 11.22 -4.38
CA VAL A 93 -3.47 12.06 -5.09
C VAL A 93 -2.79 12.92 -6.15
N THR A 94 -1.72 13.63 -5.81
CA THR A 94 -0.96 14.46 -6.76
C THR A 94 -0.41 13.63 -7.92
N SER A 95 0.07 12.41 -7.64
CA SER A 95 0.59 11.53 -8.70
C SER A 95 -0.50 10.88 -9.54
N ALA A 96 -1.77 10.86 -9.09
CA ALA A 96 -2.87 10.22 -9.81
C ALA A 96 -3.22 10.93 -11.12
N CYS A 97 -2.95 12.24 -11.22
CA CYS A 97 -3.19 13.04 -12.43
C CYS A 97 -2.44 12.49 -13.66
N VAL A 98 -1.30 11.81 -13.49
CA VAL A 98 -0.57 11.19 -14.61
C VAL A 98 -1.37 10.10 -15.32
N LEU A 99 -2.38 9.52 -14.64
CA LEU A 99 -3.26 8.55 -15.26
C LEU A 99 -4.16 9.21 -16.32
N ASP A 100 -4.29 10.53 -16.30
CA ASP A 100 -5.03 11.27 -17.32
C ASP A 100 -4.34 11.28 -18.68
N ASP A 101 -3.01 11.12 -18.70
CA ASP A 101 -2.18 10.98 -19.91
C ASP A 101 -2.23 9.57 -20.53
N LEU A 102 -2.93 8.64 -19.89
CA LEU A 102 -3.22 7.31 -20.43
C LEU A 102 -4.47 7.35 -21.28
N SER A 103 -4.42 6.67 -22.44
CA SER A 103 -5.60 6.43 -23.25
C SER A 103 -6.63 5.61 -22.45
N PRO A 104 -7.93 5.67 -22.82
CA PRO A 104 -8.97 4.91 -22.12
C PRO A 104 -8.65 3.41 -22.00
N THR A 105 -8.07 2.81 -23.05
CA THR A 105 -7.68 1.38 -23.09
C THR A 105 -6.52 1.08 -22.15
N GLU A 106 -5.49 1.93 -22.13
CA GLU A 106 -4.35 1.81 -21.21
C GLU A 106 -4.81 1.98 -19.75
N ARG A 107 -5.64 3.00 -19.48
CA ARG A 107 -6.18 3.26 -18.14
C ARG A 107 -7.05 2.11 -17.64
N LYS A 108 -7.89 1.54 -18.50
CA LYS A 108 -8.69 0.34 -18.18
C LYS A 108 -7.80 -0.86 -17.87
N SER A 109 -6.79 -1.12 -18.70
CA SER A 109 -5.84 -2.23 -18.49
C SER A 109 -5.04 -2.05 -17.19
N PHE A 110 -4.63 -0.80 -16.91
CA PHE A 110 -3.95 -0.44 -15.68
C PHE A 110 -4.85 -0.68 -14.47
N ARG A 111 -6.10 -0.21 -14.49
CA ARG A 111 -7.08 -0.48 -13.41
C ARG A 111 -7.29 -1.97 -13.18
N ILE A 112 -7.49 -2.77 -14.23
CA ILE A 112 -7.68 -4.23 -14.08
C ILE A 112 -6.49 -4.88 -13.38
N MET A 113 -5.26 -4.48 -13.71
CA MET A 113 -4.05 -4.97 -13.05
C MET A 113 -4.02 -4.61 -11.55
N PHE A 114 -4.40 -3.38 -11.20
CA PHE A 114 -4.42 -2.93 -9.80
C PHE A 114 -5.59 -3.50 -8.99
N SER A 115 -6.79 -3.64 -9.58
CA SER A 115 -7.97 -4.22 -8.94
C SER A 115 -7.82 -5.71 -8.65
N ARG A 116 -7.11 -6.46 -9.50
CA ARG A 116 -6.74 -7.86 -9.23
C ARG A 116 -5.74 -8.00 -8.08
N SER A 117 -5.04 -6.93 -7.74
CA SER A 117 -4.04 -6.90 -6.67
C SER A 117 -4.61 -6.40 -5.34
N HIS A 118 -5.76 -5.72 -5.33
CA HIS A 118 -6.41 -5.13 -4.15
C HIS A 118 -7.95 -5.15 -4.32
N PRO A 119 -8.67 -6.13 -3.75
CA PRO A 119 -10.11 -6.28 -3.98
C PRO A 119 -11.01 -5.23 -3.31
N ASN A 120 -10.47 -4.29 -2.52
CA ASN A 120 -11.29 -3.32 -1.77
C ASN A 120 -11.01 -1.89 -2.23
N HIS A 121 -11.72 -1.41 -3.26
CA HIS A 121 -12.06 0.02 -3.44
C HIS A 121 -13.05 0.23 -4.61
N ALA A 122 -14.02 -0.67 -4.75
CA ALA A 122 -15.13 -0.53 -5.69
C ALA A 122 -16.45 -0.36 -4.92
N ALA A 123 -16.54 0.66 -4.06
CA ALA A 123 -17.80 1.04 -3.43
C ALA A 123 -17.68 2.47 -2.87
N SER A 124 -17.73 3.49 -3.72
CA SER A 124 -18.06 4.88 -3.39
C SER A 124 -18.08 5.71 -4.68
N ALA A 125 -19.10 5.48 -5.51
CA ALA A 125 -19.57 6.41 -6.53
C ALA A 125 -20.94 5.89 -7.01
N SER A 126 -21.97 6.23 -6.26
CA SER A 126 -23.37 6.23 -6.69
C SER A 126 -23.97 7.53 -6.19
#